data_AF-A0A225UMB3-F1
#
_entry.id   AF-A0A225UMB3-F1
#
_cell.length_a   1.000
_cell.length_b   1.000
_cell.length_c   1.000
_cell.angle_alpha   90.00
_cell.angle_beta   90.00
_cell.angle_gamma   90.00
#
_symmetry.space_group_name_H-M   'P 1'
#
loop_
_entity.id
_entity.type
_entity.pdbx_description
1 polymer ?
#
loop_
_entity_poly.entity_id
_entity_poly.type
_entity_poly.pdbx_seq_one_letter_code
_entity_poly.pdbx_strand_id
1 'polypeptide(L)'
;IVHNGVVPEWLQHCPFHQVDRPKNRSTVKNHRVQVRRPLCKGQNDGRFSIVKSSLTNQWKEVHILPIGVVSKADGNDIRLNNDYSFPLGASVNDYTDRNQFPETP
;
A
#
# COMPACT_ATOMS: atom_id res chain seq x y z
N ILE A 1 -5.79 -0.83 -26.52
CA ILE A 1 -4.61 -0.20 -25.87
C ILE A 1 -5.14 1.02 -25.12
N VAL A 2 -4.86 1.18 -23.82
CA VAL A 2 -5.33 2.34 -23.04
C VAL A 2 -4.46 3.55 -23.40
N HIS A 3 -5.05 4.54 -24.08
CA HIS A 3 -4.30 5.68 -24.62
C HIS A 3 -3.94 6.76 -23.57
N ASN A 4 -4.67 6.82 -22.46
CA ASN A 4 -4.55 7.90 -21.46
C ASN A 4 -4.09 7.42 -20.07
N GLY A 5 -3.63 6.16 -19.95
CA GLY A 5 -3.39 5.52 -18.66
C GLY A 5 -4.67 5.35 -17.83
N VAL A 6 -4.52 4.88 -16.59
CA VAL A 6 -5.61 4.82 -15.60
C VAL A 6 -5.40 5.98 -14.64
N VAL A 7 -6.39 6.86 -14.51
CA VAL A 7 -6.41 7.90 -13.49
C VAL A 7 -7.30 7.38 -12.36
N PRO A 8 -6.74 6.88 -11.25
CA PRO A 8 -7.56 6.40 -10.15
C PRO A 8 -8.32 7.56 -9.52
N GLU A 9 -9.63 7.42 -9.41
CA GLU A 9 -10.50 8.35 -8.71
C GLU A 9 -10.94 7.74 -7.36
N TRP A 10 -11.15 8.59 -6.37
CA TRP A 10 -11.67 8.18 -5.07
C TRP A 10 -13.18 8.31 -5.05
N LEU A 11 -13.88 7.32 -4.50
CA LEU A 11 -15.31 7.40 -4.23
C LEU A 11 -15.57 8.53 -3.21
N GLN A 12 -16.73 9.18 -3.31
CA GLN A 12 -17.10 10.32 -2.45
C GLN A 12 -17.06 10.00 -0.95
N HIS A 13 -17.26 8.74 -0.57
CA HIS A 13 -17.23 8.31 0.83
C HIS A 13 -15.81 7.95 1.32
N CYS A 14 -14.78 8.07 0.47
CA CYS A 14 -13.39 7.99 0.92
C CYS A 14 -13.13 9.10 1.93
N PRO A 15 -12.77 8.78 3.18
CA PRO A 15 -12.63 9.80 4.21
C PRO A 15 -11.42 10.67 3.89
N PHE A 16 -11.58 12.00 4.01
CA PHE A 16 -10.45 12.93 3.86
C PHE A 16 -9.37 12.66 4.92
N HIS A 17 -9.79 12.26 6.13
CA HIS A 17 -8.91 11.90 7.23
C HIS A 17 -9.15 10.45 7.67
N GLN A 18 -8.10 9.63 7.62
CA GLN A 18 -8.15 8.25 8.13
C GLN A 18 -8.11 8.25 9.68
N VAL A 19 -9.22 7.88 10.31
CA VAL A 19 -9.34 7.80 11.77
C VAL A 19 -8.61 6.57 12.31
N ASP A 20 -8.82 5.41 11.68
CA ASP A 20 -8.21 4.14 12.07
C ASP A 20 -7.16 3.69 11.07
N ARG A 21 -5.92 3.52 11.57
CA ARG A 21 -4.77 3.12 10.76
C ARG A 21 -4.46 1.65 10.94
N PRO A 22 -4.50 0.83 9.88
CA PRO A 22 -4.23 -0.59 10.00
C PRO A 22 -2.77 -0.84 10.38
N LYS A 23 -2.56 -1.86 11.22
CA LYS A 23 -1.21 -2.35 11.52
C LYS A 23 -0.72 -3.21 10.35
N ASN A 24 0.58 -3.14 10.08
CA ASN A 24 1.24 -4.06 9.16
C ASN A 24 0.95 -5.53 9.52
N ARG A 25 0.89 -6.39 8.49
CA ARG A 25 0.66 -7.82 8.68
C ARG A 25 1.75 -8.44 9.55
N SER A 26 1.40 -9.49 10.29
CA SER A 26 2.34 -10.22 11.17
C SER A 26 3.56 -10.75 10.41
N THR A 27 3.41 -11.03 9.11
CA THR A 27 4.50 -11.46 8.22
C THR A 27 5.67 -10.48 8.18
N VAL A 28 5.44 -9.17 8.34
CA VAL A 28 6.50 -8.16 8.45
C VAL A 28 7.32 -8.34 9.72
N LYS A 29 6.65 -8.67 10.84
CA LYS A 29 7.33 -8.91 12.13
C LYS A 29 8.21 -10.16 12.06
N ASN A 30 7.78 -11.17 11.34
CA ASN A 30 8.52 -12.42 11.18
C ASN A 30 9.78 -12.27 10.31
N HIS A 31 9.84 -11.22 9.46
CA HIS A 31 10.95 -10.99 8.53
C HIS A 31 11.66 -9.64 8.76
N ARG A 32 11.67 -9.12 10.01
CA ARG A 32 12.18 -7.77 10.36
C ARG A 32 13.58 -7.43 9.86
N VAL A 33 14.47 -8.40 9.77
CA VAL A 33 15.82 -8.19 9.24
C VAL A 33 15.79 -8.09 7.72
N GLN A 34 15.09 -9.01 7.06
CA GLN A 34 15.03 -9.10 5.62
C GLN A 34 14.29 -7.92 4.97
N VAL A 35 13.30 -7.32 5.65
CA VAL A 35 12.54 -6.15 5.12
C VAL A 35 13.38 -4.90 4.96
N ARG A 36 14.50 -4.76 5.68
CA ARG A 36 15.35 -3.56 5.59
C ARG A 36 15.95 -3.40 4.21
N ARG A 37 16.44 -4.49 3.62
CA ARG A 37 17.11 -4.47 2.32
C ARG A 37 16.21 -3.93 1.18
N PRO A 38 14.99 -4.46 0.94
CA PRO A 38 14.11 -3.94 -0.10
C PRO A 38 13.62 -2.51 0.19
N LEU A 39 13.45 -2.12 1.46
CA LEU A 39 13.13 -0.74 1.84
C LEU A 39 14.26 0.22 1.46
N CYS A 40 15.49 -0.05 1.89
CA CYS A 40 16.65 0.77 1.54
C CYS A 40 16.88 0.82 0.03
N LYS A 41 16.72 -0.32 -0.66
CA LYS A 41 16.83 -0.34 -2.12
C LYS A 41 15.74 0.52 -2.78
N GLY A 42 14.49 0.43 -2.34
CA GLY A 42 13.40 1.24 -2.89
C GLY A 42 13.58 2.74 -2.67
N GLN A 43 14.11 3.12 -1.50
CA GLN A 43 14.52 4.50 -1.23
C GLN A 43 15.61 4.97 -2.19
N ASN A 44 16.70 4.21 -2.29
CA ASN A 44 17.87 4.58 -3.10
C ASN A 44 17.54 4.61 -4.60
N ASP A 45 16.64 3.73 -5.05
CA ASP A 45 16.15 3.69 -6.42
C ASP A 45 15.09 4.81 -6.70
N GLY A 46 14.75 5.64 -5.71
CA GLY A 46 13.78 6.73 -5.86
C GLY A 46 12.32 6.27 -6.01
N ARG A 47 12.00 5.01 -5.68
CA ARG A 47 10.63 4.46 -5.82
C ARG A 47 9.67 4.97 -4.75
N PHE A 48 10.17 5.24 -3.55
CA PHE A 48 9.39 5.78 -2.44
C PHE A 48 10.31 6.49 -1.44
N SER A 49 9.70 7.27 -0.55
CA SER A 49 10.40 7.94 0.55
C SER A 49 10.05 7.31 1.90
N ILE A 50 11.07 6.90 2.65
CA ILE A 50 10.99 6.46 4.04
C ILE A 50 10.99 7.71 4.90
N VAL A 51 9.91 7.90 5.62
CA VAL A 51 9.69 9.07 6.45
C VAL A 51 9.54 8.71 7.92
N LYS A 52 9.73 9.68 8.80
CA LYS A 52 9.46 9.50 10.23
C LYS A 52 7.97 9.26 10.44
N SER A 53 7.63 8.29 11.29
CA SER A 53 6.23 7.97 11.61
C SER A 53 5.46 9.17 12.19
N SER A 54 6.14 10.12 12.83
CA SER A 54 5.52 11.34 13.35
C SER A 54 4.93 12.24 12.26
N LEU A 55 5.40 12.16 11.01
CA LEU A 55 4.81 12.89 9.89
C LEU A 55 3.39 12.43 9.58
N THR A 56 3.05 11.18 9.92
CA THR A 56 1.67 10.70 9.77
C THR A 56 0.69 11.48 10.64
N ASN A 57 1.14 12.18 11.68
CA ASN A 57 0.25 13.05 12.45
C ASN A 57 -0.02 14.39 11.76
N GLN A 58 0.86 14.80 10.84
CA GLN A 58 0.81 16.08 10.12
C GLN A 58 0.15 15.92 8.74
N TRP A 59 0.43 14.83 8.04
CA TRP A 59 -0.14 14.53 6.71
C TRP A 59 -1.46 13.78 6.88
N LYS A 60 -2.55 14.54 7.01
CA LYS A 60 -3.89 13.99 7.22
C LYS A 60 -4.53 13.48 5.93
N GLU A 61 -4.09 14.03 4.81
CA GLU A 61 -4.46 13.67 3.45
C GLU A 61 -3.86 12.34 2.97
N VAL A 62 -2.87 11.81 3.71
CA VAL A 62 -2.22 10.53 3.36
C VAL A 62 -2.98 9.36 3.97
N HIS A 63 -3.50 8.50 3.10
CA HIS A 63 -4.07 7.21 3.47
C HIS A 63 -2.98 6.16 3.72
N ILE A 64 -3.08 5.46 4.85
CA ILE A 64 -2.13 4.43 5.27
C ILE A 64 -2.77 3.06 5.09
N LEU A 65 -2.11 2.24 4.28
CA LEU A 65 -2.43 0.82 4.09
C LEU A 65 -1.38 -0.05 4.80
N PRO A 66 -1.71 -1.30 5.15
CA PRO A 66 -0.75 -2.22 5.73
C PRO A 66 0.16 -2.83 4.66
N ILE A 67 1.41 -3.06 5.03
CA ILE A 67 2.31 -3.88 4.22
C ILE A 67 2.39 -5.31 4.74
N GLY A 68 2.62 -6.23 3.82
CA GLY A 68 2.91 -7.64 4.06
C GLY A 68 4.24 -8.07 3.47
N VAL A 69 4.66 -9.28 3.82
CA VAL A 69 5.83 -9.96 3.25
C VAL A 69 5.38 -11.27 2.62
N VAL A 70 5.90 -11.54 1.42
CA VAL A 70 5.76 -12.82 0.72
C VAL A 70 7.17 -13.35 0.41
N SER A 71 7.42 -14.62 0.73
CA SER A 71 8.68 -15.29 0.39
C SER A 71 8.77 -15.57 -1.10
N LYS A 72 9.97 -15.42 -1.67
CA LYS A 72 10.25 -15.90 -3.03
C LYS A 72 10.37 -17.43 -3.03
N ALA A 73 10.27 -18.03 -4.22
CA ALA A 73 10.26 -19.48 -4.39
C ALA A 73 11.53 -20.18 -3.86
N ASP A 74 12.66 -19.45 -3.78
CA ASP A 74 13.94 -19.94 -3.24
C ASP A 74 14.04 -19.83 -1.71
N GLY A 75 13.03 -19.26 -1.03
CA GLY A 75 12.96 -19.11 0.43
C GLY A 75 13.93 -18.12 1.06
N ASN A 76 14.95 -17.67 0.32
CA ASN A 76 16.04 -16.84 0.82
C ASN A 76 15.79 -15.34 0.67
N ASP A 77 14.83 -14.96 -0.15
CA ASP A 77 14.51 -13.57 -0.43
C ASP A 77 13.00 -13.31 -0.31
N ILE A 78 12.65 -12.04 -0.15
CA ILE A 78 11.28 -11.61 0.12
C ILE A 78 10.82 -10.54 -0.87
N ARG A 79 9.51 -10.38 -0.97
CA ARG A 79 8.86 -9.23 -1.59
C ARG A 79 7.97 -8.55 -0.57
N LEU A 80 8.06 -7.23 -0.50
CA LEU A 80 7.08 -6.42 0.20
C LEU A 80 5.83 -6.34 -0.68
N ASN A 81 4.65 -6.52 -0.08
CA ASN A 81 3.39 -6.23 -0.74
C ASN A 81 2.65 -5.10 -0.01
N ASN A 82 1.87 -4.36 -0.78
CA ASN A 82 0.88 -3.44 -0.25
C ASN A 82 -0.45 -4.19 -0.21
N ASP A 83 -1.11 -4.21 0.94
CA ASP A 83 -2.41 -4.84 1.09
C ASP A 83 -3.50 -3.80 0.86
N TYR A 84 -3.85 -3.60 -0.41
CA TYR A 84 -4.88 -2.65 -0.81
C TYR A 84 -6.31 -3.09 -0.46
N SER A 85 -6.49 -4.33 0.00
CA SER A 85 -7.78 -4.96 0.27
C SER A 85 -8.18 -4.98 1.75
N PHE A 86 -7.33 -4.44 2.63
CA PHE A 86 -7.56 -4.45 4.07
C PHE A 86 -7.53 -3.04 4.67
N PRO A 87 -8.38 -2.73 5.67
CA PRO A 87 -9.45 -3.58 6.21
C PRO A 87 -10.66 -3.64 5.27
N LEU A 88 -11.39 -4.76 5.30
CA LEU A 88 -12.61 -4.90 4.49
C LEU A 88 -13.62 -3.80 4.83
N GLY A 89 -14.14 -3.12 3.80
CA GLY A 89 -15.10 -2.02 3.93
C GLY A 89 -14.46 -0.66 4.22
N ALA A 90 -13.15 -0.59 4.43
CA ALA A 90 -12.40 0.64 4.63
C ALA A 90 -10.97 0.56 4.06
N SER A 91 -10.80 -0.25 3.01
CA SER A 91 -9.52 -0.41 2.33
C SER A 91 -9.38 0.58 1.17
N VAL A 92 -8.15 0.76 0.69
CA VAL A 92 -7.87 1.57 -0.50
C VAL A 92 -8.70 1.09 -1.70
N ASN A 93 -8.82 -0.23 -1.87
CA ASN A 93 -9.64 -0.80 -2.94
C ASN A 93 -11.13 -0.49 -2.77
N ASP A 94 -11.65 -0.45 -1.54
CA ASP A 94 -13.06 -0.10 -1.29
C ASP A 94 -13.34 1.36 -1.62
N TYR A 95 -12.34 2.23 -1.50
CA TYR A 95 -12.44 3.65 -1.82
C TYR A 95 -12.09 4.01 -3.26
N THR A 96 -11.56 3.08 -4.06
CA THR A 96 -11.16 3.36 -5.44
C THR A 96 -12.37 3.19 -6.38
N ASP A 97 -12.66 4.20 -7.19
CA ASP A 97 -13.67 4.09 -8.24
C ASP A 97 -13.20 3.11 -9.32
N ARG A 98 -14.09 2.16 -9.66
CA ARG A 98 -13.85 1.09 -10.63
C ARG A 98 -14.71 1.25 -11.89
N ASN A 99 -15.46 2.34 -12.02
CA ASN A 99 -16.32 2.61 -13.18
C ASN A 99 -15.53 2.72 -14.49
N GLN A 100 -14.23 3.00 -14.41
CA GLN A 100 -13.34 3.04 -15.58
C GLN A 100 -12.70 1.68 -15.92
N PHE A 101 -13.02 0.61 -15.18
CA PHE A 101 -12.49 -0.71 -15.49
C PHE A 101 -13.19 -1.27 -16.72
N PRO A 102 -12.47 -2.00 -17.59
CA PRO A 102 -13.10 -2.66 -18.73
C PRO A 102 -14.15 -3.66 -18.25
N GLU A 103 -15.26 -3.76 -19.00
CA GLU A 103 -16.24 -4.83 -18.78
C GLU A 103 -15.53 -6.18 -18.91
N THR A 104 -15.71 -7.05 -17.91
CA THR A 104 -15.23 -8.42 -18.01
C THR A 104 -16.08 -9.17 -19.04
N PRO A 105 -15.47 -9.92 -19.97
CA PRO A 105 -16.20 -10.70 -20.96
C PRO A 105 -17.08 -11.79 -20.34
#